data_AF-A0A350T5T1-F1
#
_entry.id   AF-A0A350T5T1-F1
#
_cell.length_a   1.000
_cell.length_b   1.000
_cell.length_c   1.000
_cell.angle_alpha   90.00
_cell.angle_beta   90.00
_cell.angle_gamma   90.00
#
_symmetry.space_group_name_H-M   'P 1'
#
loop_
_entity.id
_entity.type
_entity.pdbx_description
1 polymer ?
#
loop_
_entity_poly.entity_id
_entity_poly.type
_entity_poly.pdbx_seq_one_letter_code
_entity_poly.pdbx_strand_id
1 'polypeptide(L)'
;MILPTPPPGENVVFPPTSTLLTLTTRSTAFAGVGTYNWWSVSANSGGKVTAPFIQLDPSFAIAVAGEQAQLYFQDGSPTPQSTVIEVFPAEGNVATPTNAQGIPNKTPAFVRQTDPVISKTIDGGDLTFALTVNPGEYLVYAKVTWPMVKGVEDQGDQMTEYLYRVRVQ
;
A
#
# COMPACT_ATOMS: atom_id res chain seq x y z
N MET A 1 -1.78 9.94 26.76
CA MET A 1 -1.99 9.00 25.65
C MET A 1 -0.88 7.94 25.77
N ILE A 2 -1.22 6.65 25.77
CA ILE A 2 -0.23 5.56 25.89
C ILE A 2 0.07 5.09 24.46
N LEU A 3 1.33 5.23 24.02
CA LEU A 3 1.77 4.76 22.72
C LEU A 3 1.93 3.23 22.73
N PRO A 4 1.63 2.52 21.63
CA PRO A 4 1.84 1.08 21.54
C PRO A 4 3.32 0.73 21.71
N THR A 5 3.57 -0.34 22.46
CA THR A 5 4.92 -0.92 22.62
C THR A 5 5.26 -1.72 21.35
N PRO A 6 6.46 -1.57 20.77
CA PRO A 6 6.85 -2.34 19.60
C PRO A 6 6.84 -3.86 19.89
N PRO A 7 6.57 -4.71 18.88
CA PRO A 7 6.63 -6.17 19.04
C PRO A 7 7.98 -6.63 19.60
N PRO A 8 8.02 -7.66 20.47
CA PRO A 8 9.27 -8.21 20.98
C PRO A 8 9.98 -9.05 19.91
N GLY A 9 11.22 -8.67 19.55
CA GLY A 9 12.04 -9.37 18.55
C GLY A 9 12.13 -8.61 17.23
N GLU A 10 13.37 -8.17 16.93
CA GLU A 10 13.84 -7.46 15.72
C GLU A 10 13.18 -6.13 15.35
N ASN A 11 13.94 -5.35 14.58
CA ASN A 11 13.68 -4.00 14.10
C ASN A 11 12.21 -3.79 13.70
N VAL A 12 11.60 -2.64 14.05
CA VAL A 12 10.26 -2.29 13.56
C VAL A 12 10.37 -1.81 12.12
N VAL A 13 10.61 -2.75 11.21
CA VAL A 13 10.68 -2.48 9.77
C VAL A 13 9.26 -2.19 9.29
N PHE A 14 8.88 -0.92 9.33
CA PHE A 14 7.90 -0.40 8.40
C PHE A 14 8.58 -0.33 7.02
N PRO A 15 7.97 -0.89 5.98
CA PRO A 15 6.55 -1.20 5.90
C PRO A 15 6.23 -2.69 6.16
N PRO A 16 5.12 -3.01 6.86
CA PRO A 16 4.65 -4.39 6.91
C PRO A 16 4.27 -4.87 5.51
N THR A 17 4.43 -6.16 5.26
CA THR A 17 3.90 -6.75 4.02
C THR A 17 2.39 -6.63 4.03
N SER A 18 1.80 -6.25 2.90
CA SER A 18 0.36 -6.12 2.75
C SER A 18 -0.17 -6.90 1.56
N THR A 19 -1.38 -7.43 1.71
CA THR A 19 -2.09 -8.24 0.72
C THR A 19 -3.50 -7.70 0.58
N LEU A 20 -3.97 -7.53 -0.67
CA LEU A 20 -5.37 -7.28 -0.96
C LEU A 20 -6.08 -8.62 -1.17
N LEU A 21 -7.24 -8.81 -0.53
CA LEU A 21 -8.15 -9.95 -0.73
C LEU A 21 -9.49 -9.44 -1.26
N THR A 22 -10.01 -10.10 -2.28
CA THR A 22 -11.38 -9.90 -2.76
C THR A 22 -12.29 -10.93 -2.06
N LEU A 23 -13.41 -10.49 -1.48
CA LEU A 23 -14.18 -11.29 -0.50
C LEU A 23 -15.14 -12.32 -1.13
N THR A 24 -15.65 -12.07 -2.32
CA THR A 24 -16.51 -12.97 -3.10
C THR A 24 -15.67 -13.99 -3.88
N THR A 25 -14.72 -13.53 -4.70
CA THR A 25 -13.86 -14.40 -5.52
C THR A 25 -12.72 -15.05 -4.75
N ARG A 26 -12.42 -14.54 -3.53
CA ARG A 26 -11.36 -15.05 -2.65
C ARG A 26 -9.98 -15.04 -3.32
N SER A 27 -9.70 -13.99 -4.08
CA SER A 27 -8.45 -13.82 -4.82
C SER A 27 -7.54 -12.80 -4.15
N THR A 28 -6.22 -12.99 -4.24
CA THR A 28 -5.25 -12.16 -3.53
C THR A 28 -4.22 -11.51 -4.46
N ALA A 29 -3.81 -10.29 -4.13
CA ALA A 29 -2.67 -9.61 -4.73
C ALA A 29 -1.70 -9.12 -3.65
N PHE A 30 -0.40 -9.29 -3.90
CA PHE A 30 0.65 -8.71 -3.08
C PHE A 30 0.88 -7.25 -3.47
N ALA A 31 1.30 -6.45 -2.48
CA ALA A 31 1.59 -5.05 -2.71
C ALA A 31 2.97 -4.84 -3.35
N GLY A 32 3.02 -3.98 -4.37
CA GLY A 32 4.19 -3.14 -4.59
C GLY A 32 4.29 -2.10 -3.47
N VAL A 33 5.52 -1.75 -3.06
CA VAL A 33 5.77 -0.81 -1.95
C VAL A 33 6.38 0.49 -2.48
N GLY A 34 5.78 1.61 -2.11
CA GLY A 34 6.20 2.96 -2.49
C GLY A 34 7.02 3.67 -1.42
N THR A 35 6.73 4.95 -1.17
CA THR A 35 7.36 5.70 -0.06
C THR A 35 6.94 5.11 1.27
N TYR A 36 7.90 4.99 2.19
CA TYR A 36 7.63 4.50 3.54
C TYR A 36 8.56 5.13 4.58
N ASN A 37 8.10 5.17 5.82
CA ASN A 37 8.95 5.36 7.00
C ASN A 37 9.46 4.01 7.49
N TRP A 38 10.64 3.98 8.13
CA TRP A 38 11.18 2.78 8.79
C TRP A 38 11.81 3.17 10.14
N TRP A 39 11.81 2.24 11.10
CA TRP A 39 12.45 2.44 12.40
C TRP A 39 13.16 1.18 12.90
N SER A 40 14.41 1.32 13.32
CA SER A 40 15.16 0.27 13.99
C SER A 40 15.22 0.55 15.49
N VAL A 41 14.62 -0.34 16.29
CA VAL A 41 14.71 -0.30 17.76
C VAL A 41 16.15 -0.56 18.22
N SER A 42 16.86 -1.48 17.56
CA SER A 42 18.24 -1.83 17.94
C SER A 42 19.23 -0.69 17.68
N ALA A 43 19.03 0.05 16.59
CA ALA A 43 19.85 1.21 16.24
C ALA A 43 19.30 2.54 16.80
N ASN A 44 18.13 2.50 17.48
CA ASN A 44 17.38 3.68 17.93
C ASN A 44 17.35 4.80 16.87
N SER A 45 17.11 4.44 15.63
CA SER A 45 17.15 5.34 14.48
C SER A 45 16.13 4.92 13.44
N GLY A 46 15.70 5.89 12.63
CA GLY A 46 14.75 5.67 11.56
C GLY A 46 14.90 6.73 10.49
N GLY A 47 14.06 6.61 9.48
CA GLY A 47 14.07 7.54 8.37
C GLY A 47 12.91 7.33 7.43
N LYS A 48 12.97 8.06 6.32
CA LYS A 48 12.00 7.98 5.24
C LYS A 48 12.70 7.54 3.97
N VAL A 49 12.18 6.49 3.35
CA VAL A 49 12.52 6.10 1.99
C VAL A 49 11.51 6.74 1.06
N THR A 50 11.97 7.60 0.15
CA THR A 50 11.11 8.21 -0.88
C THR A 50 11.27 7.42 -2.17
N ALA A 51 10.16 6.89 -2.68
CA ALA A 51 10.14 6.18 -3.95
C ALA A 51 9.57 7.12 -5.03
N PRO A 52 10.27 7.33 -6.16
CA PRO A 52 9.77 8.17 -7.26
C PRO A 52 8.58 7.53 -8.00
N PHE A 53 8.40 6.22 -7.86
CA PHE A 53 7.31 5.43 -8.42
C PHE A 53 7.16 4.13 -7.60
N ILE A 54 6.01 3.47 -7.72
CA ILE A 54 5.76 2.16 -7.10
C ILE A 54 5.82 1.08 -8.17
N GLN A 55 6.74 0.13 -8.02
CA GLN A 55 6.82 -1.00 -8.96
C GLN A 55 5.60 -1.91 -8.80
N LEU A 56 5.09 -2.39 -9.93
CA LEU A 56 3.96 -3.31 -9.96
C LEU A 56 4.43 -4.72 -9.60
N ASP A 57 3.83 -5.30 -8.57
CA ASP A 57 3.96 -6.72 -8.30
C ASP A 57 3.31 -7.53 -9.45
N PRO A 58 3.88 -8.67 -9.88
CA PRO A 58 3.30 -9.47 -10.95
C PRO A 58 1.94 -10.11 -10.57
N SER A 59 1.61 -10.22 -9.29
CA SER A 59 0.34 -10.79 -8.82
C SER A 59 -0.86 -9.90 -9.14
N PHE A 60 -2.02 -10.54 -9.22
CA PHE A 60 -3.31 -9.89 -9.44
C PHE A 60 -4.39 -10.58 -8.61
N ALA A 61 -5.28 -9.78 -8.03
CA ALA A 61 -6.53 -10.27 -7.52
C ALA A 61 -7.59 -10.20 -8.63
N ILE A 62 -8.42 -11.22 -8.73
CA ILE A 62 -9.62 -11.21 -9.58
C ILE A 62 -10.80 -10.75 -8.73
N ALA A 63 -11.64 -9.85 -9.22
CA ALA A 63 -12.86 -9.41 -8.55
C ALA A 63 -14.05 -9.45 -9.52
N VAL A 64 -15.26 -9.54 -8.99
CA VAL A 64 -16.48 -9.21 -9.73
C VAL A 64 -16.88 -7.76 -9.48
N ALA A 65 -17.56 -7.12 -10.44
CA ALA A 65 -18.00 -5.73 -10.29
C ALA A 65 -18.85 -5.52 -9.00
N GLY A 66 -18.49 -4.52 -8.20
CA GLY A 66 -19.15 -4.19 -6.94
C GLY A 66 -18.74 -5.04 -5.73
N GLU A 67 -17.80 -5.96 -5.90
CA GLU A 67 -17.27 -6.80 -4.82
C GLU A 67 -16.53 -6.00 -3.75
N GLN A 68 -16.57 -6.49 -2.50
CA GLN A 68 -15.72 -5.93 -1.44
C GLN A 68 -14.30 -6.48 -1.51
N ALA A 69 -13.33 -5.58 -1.35
CA ALA A 69 -11.93 -5.89 -1.13
C ALA A 69 -11.51 -5.47 0.27
N GLN A 70 -10.57 -6.23 0.84
CA GLN A 70 -9.99 -5.99 2.16
C GLN A 70 -8.46 -5.97 2.06
N LEU A 71 -7.83 -5.03 2.75
CA LEU A 71 -6.38 -5.05 2.95
C LEU A 71 -6.02 -5.78 4.23
N TYR A 72 -5.03 -6.67 4.14
CA TYR A 72 -4.42 -7.36 5.26
C TYR A 72 -2.96 -6.97 5.38
N PHE A 73 -2.45 -6.98 6.62
CA PHE A 73 -1.04 -6.79 6.91
C PHE A 73 -0.50 -8.02 7.63
N GLN A 74 0.81 -8.21 7.56
CA GLN A 74 1.51 -9.29 8.25
C GLN A 74 1.12 -9.35 9.75
N ASP A 75 1.00 -10.56 10.29
CA ASP A 75 0.73 -10.77 11.73
C ASP A 75 1.74 -10.03 12.61
N GLY A 76 1.24 -9.39 13.67
CA GLY A 76 2.03 -8.56 14.57
C GLY A 76 2.24 -7.12 14.10
N SER A 77 1.75 -6.75 12.91
CA SER A 77 1.74 -5.35 12.46
C SER A 77 0.85 -4.48 13.36
N PRO A 78 1.23 -3.22 13.66
CA PRO A 78 0.34 -2.28 14.34
C PRO A 78 -0.95 -2.07 13.55
N THR A 79 -2.05 -1.81 14.24
CA THR A 79 -3.31 -1.43 13.57
C THR A 79 -3.15 -0.06 12.92
N PRO A 80 -3.49 0.11 11.63
CA PRO A 80 -3.51 1.41 10.97
C PRO A 80 -4.35 2.46 11.72
N GLN A 81 -3.91 3.72 11.68
CA GLN A 81 -4.72 4.85 12.18
C GLN A 81 -5.71 5.33 11.11
N SER A 82 -5.23 5.49 9.88
CA SER A 82 -6.04 5.89 8.74
C SER A 82 -5.44 5.34 7.45
N THR A 83 -6.26 5.02 6.47
CA THR A 83 -5.81 4.63 5.14
C THR A 83 -6.58 5.42 4.09
N VAL A 84 -5.84 6.07 3.19
CA VAL A 84 -6.41 6.63 1.96
C VAL A 84 -6.33 5.56 0.88
N ILE A 85 -7.48 5.14 0.37
CA ILE A 85 -7.61 4.20 -0.74
C ILE A 85 -8.00 4.98 -1.99
N GLU A 86 -7.27 4.75 -3.07
CA GLU A 86 -7.54 5.31 -4.38
C GLU A 86 -7.45 4.22 -5.43
N VAL A 87 -8.43 4.17 -6.33
CA VAL A 87 -8.47 3.17 -7.41
C VAL A 87 -8.31 3.89 -8.73
N PHE A 88 -7.34 3.47 -9.53
CA PHE A 88 -7.05 4.03 -10.84
C PHE A 88 -7.25 2.96 -11.92
N PRO A 89 -7.74 3.32 -13.13
CA PRO A 89 -7.60 2.42 -14.27
C PRO A 89 -6.12 2.17 -14.54
N ALA A 90 -5.74 0.93 -14.88
CA ALA A 90 -4.37 0.62 -15.26
C ALA A 90 -3.97 1.33 -16.57
N GLU A 91 -4.91 1.47 -17.49
CA GLU A 91 -4.72 2.28 -18.69
C GLU A 91 -4.43 3.74 -18.31
N GLY A 92 -3.35 4.29 -18.87
CA GLY A 92 -2.90 5.65 -18.58
C GLY A 92 -2.10 5.82 -17.27
N ASN A 93 -2.16 4.88 -16.32
CA ASN A 93 -1.45 4.99 -15.04
C ASN A 93 -0.29 4.01 -14.85
N VAL A 94 0.08 3.27 -15.91
CA VAL A 94 1.24 2.38 -15.91
C VAL A 94 2.29 2.88 -16.89
N ALA A 95 3.54 2.97 -16.44
CA ALA A 95 4.68 3.24 -17.31
C ALA A 95 5.88 2.36 -16.95
N THR A 96 6.86 2.32 -17.84
CA THR A 96 8.13 1.65 -17.61
C THR A 96 9.19 2.70 -17.28
N PRO A 97 9.56 2.89 -16.00
CA PRO A 97 10.52 3.92 -15.62
C PRO A 97 11.91 3.59 -16.17
N THR A 98 12.70 4.62 -16.45
CA THR A 98 14.12 4.48 -16.82
C THR A 98 15.01 4.65 -15.60
N ASN A 99 16.17 3.97 -15.60
CA ASN A 99 17.21 4.23 -14.60
C ASN A 99 17.95 5.56 -14.91
N ALA A 100 18.91 5.93 -14.05
CA ALA A 100 19.67 7.18 -14.19
C ALA A 100 20.45 7.30 -15.52
N GLN A 101 20.70 6.17 -16.20
CA GLN A 101 21.37 6.09 -17.50
C GLN A 101 20.38 6.11 -18.68
N GLY A 102 19.08 6.31 -18.42
CA GLY A 102 18.04 6.32 -19.44
C GLY A 102 17.62 4.94 -19.94
N ILE A 103 18.09 3.86 -19.31
CA ILE A 103 17.77 2.48 -19.70
C ILE A 103 16.43 2.09 -19.05
N PRO A 104 15.43 1.62 -19.81
CA PRO A 104 14.16 1.15 -19.25
C PRO A 104 14.40 0.05 -18.21
N ASN A 105 13.81 0.24 -17.04
CA ASN A 105 13.69 -0.83 -16.05
C ASN A 105 12.76 -1.91 -16.62
N LYS A 106 12.94 -3.18 -16.25
CA LYS A 106 12.12 -4.26 -16.83
C LYS A 106 10.74 -4.38 -16.19
N THR A 107 10.53 -3.71 -15.06
CA THR A 107 9.31 -3.82 -14.26
C THR A 107 8.43 -2.58 -14.48
N PRO A 108 7.18 -2.75 -14.95
CA PRO A 108 6.20 -1.68 -14.99
C PRO A 108 5.99 -1.05 -13.59
N ALA A 109 5.67 0.24 -13.56
CA ALA A 109 5.43 0.98 -12.34
C ALA A 109 4.17 1.84 -12.45
N PHE A 110 3.58 2.15 -11.30
CA PHE A 110 2.49 3.11 -11.21
C PHE A 110 3.01 4.53 -11.34
N VAL A 111 2.33 5.29 -12.19
CA VAL A 111 2.51 6.71 -12.35
C VAL A 111 1.13 7.33 -12.36
N ARG A 112 0.87 8.25 -11.44
CA ARG A 112 -0.44 8.86 -11.29
C ARG A 112 -0.63 9.93 -12.37
N GLN A 113 -1.35 9.57 -13.45
CA GLN A 113 -1.61 10.47 -14.58
C GLN A 113 -3.07 10.89 -14.69
N THR A 114 -3.99 10.11 -14.13
CA THR A 114 -5.43 10.43 -14.10
C THR A 114 -5.92 10.59 -12.67
N ASP A 115 -7.12 11.17 -12.53
CA ASP A 115 -7.84 11.12 -11.26
C ASP A 115 -8.29 9.68 -10.94
N PRO A 116 -8.41 9.32 -9.65
CA PRO A 116 -8.92 8.03 -9.26
C PRO A 116 -10.43 7.93 -9.51
N VAL A 117 -10.89 6.74 -9.91
CA VAL A 117 -12.32 6.43 -10.07
C VAL A 117 -13.00 6.13 -8.74
N ILE A 118 -12.23 5.76 -7.71
CA ILE A 118 -12.69 5.64 -6.32
C ILE A 118 -11.65 6.34 -5.45
N SER A 119 -12.08 7.20 -4.52
CA SER A 119 -11.22 7.77 -3.48
C SER A 119 -11.98 7.73 -2.15
N LYS A 120 -11.35 7.15 -1.12
CA LYS A 120 -11.96 7.00 0.21
C LYS A 120 -10.89 7.04 1.29
N THR A 121 -11.23 7.62 2.43
CA THR A 121 -10.46 7.48 3.67
C THR A 121 -11.18 6.51 4.60
N ILE A 122 -10.42 5.58 5.17
CA ILE A 122 -10.89 4.60 6.15
C ILE A 122 -10.08 4.79 7.42
N ASP A 123 -10.76 5.02 8.54
CA ASP A 123 -10.10 5.14 9.84
C ASP A 123 -10.05 3.79 10.55
N GLY A 124 -8.93 3.52 11.24
CA GLY A 124 -8.71 2.27 11.97
C GLY A 124 -8.30 1.08 11.09
N GLY A 125 -8.49 -0.13 11.62
CA GLY A 125 -7.98 -1.38 11.05
C GLY A 125 -8.92 -2.15 10.12
N ASP A 126 -10.18 -1.78 10.01
CA ASP A 126 -11.13 -2.43 9.09
C ASP A 126 -11.02 -1.81 7.69
N LEU A 127 -9.99 -2.23 6.95
CA LEU A 127 -9.65 -1.68 5.64
C LEU A 127 -10.45 -2.34 4.51
N THR A 128 -11.77 -2.26 4.62
CA THR A 128 -12.71 -2.85 3.65
C THR A 128 -13.37 -1.77 2.77
N PHE A 129 -13.40 -2.00 1.46
CA PHE A 129 -14.01 -1.08 0.49
C PHE A 129 -14.62 -1.83 -0.70
N ALA A 130 -15.57 -1.20 -1.40
CA ALA A 130 -16.23 -1.80 -2.56
C ALA A 130 -15.53 -1.39 -3.88
N LEU A 131 -15.32 -2.36 -4.77
CA LEU A 131 -14.82 -2.17 -6.14
C LEU A 131 -15.99 -1.90 -7.10
N THR A 132 -16.69 -0.79 -6.89
CA THR A 132 -17.77 -0.32 -7.78
C THR A 132 -17.22 0.34 -9.03
N VAL A 133 -16.64 -0.48 -9.91
CA VAL A 133 -16.07 -0.07 -11.20
C VAL A 133 -16.53 -1.04 -12.30
N ASN A 134 -16.48 -0.61 -13.56
CA ASN A 134 -16.76 -1.47 -14.71
C ASN A 134 -15.67 -2.55 -14.86
N PRO A 135 -15.94 -3.66 -15.58
CA PRO A 135 -14.92 -4.66 -15.88
C PRO A 135 -13.67 -4.04 -16.53
N GLY A 136 -12.49 -4.49 -16.12
CA GLY A 136 -11.21 -3.91 -16.54
C GLY A 136 -10.06 -4.18 -15.57
N GLU A 137 -8.86 -3.68 -15.90
CA GLU A 137 -7.71 -3.72 -15.01
C GLU A 137 -7.53 -2.41 -14.25
N TYR A 138 -7.33 -2.53 -12.94
CA TYR A 138 -7.23 -1.40 -12.01
C TYR A 138 -6.01 -1.55 -11.10
N LEU A 139 -5.53 -0.40 -10.65
CA LEU A 139 -4.49 -0.23 -9.66
C LEU A 139 -5.13 0.32 -8.39
N VAL A 140 -5.03 -0.43 -7.29
CA VAL A 140 -5.46 0.04 -5.98
C VAL A 140 -4.23 0.61 -5.27
N TYR A 141 -4.19 1.93 -5.13
CA TYR A 141 -3.21 2.62 -4.30
C TYR A 141 -3.76 2.75 -2.88
N ALA A 142 -2.92 2.46 -1.89
CA ALA A 142 -3.24 2.65 -0.48
C ALA A 142 -2.11 3.42 0.21
N LYS A 143 -2.42 4.59 0.75
CA LYS A 143 -1.53 5.32 1.67
C LYS A 143 -2.00 5.07 3.09
N VAL A 144 -1.25 4.24 3.81
CA VAL A 144 -1.55 3.83 5.17
C VAL A 144 -0.76 4.69 6.14
N THR A 145 -1.45 5.31 7.09
CA THR A 145 -0.86 6.01 8.24
C THR A 145 -0.88 5.07 9.43
N TRP A 146 0.30 4.86 9.99
CA TRP A 146 0.54 3.98 11.14
C TRP A 146 0.56 4.77 12.43
N PRO A 147 0.18 4.16 13.56
CA PRO A 147 0.36 4.76 14.85
C PRO A 147 1.83 5.06 15.10
N MET A 148 2.11 6.22 15.69
CA MET A 148 3.42 6.51 16.24
C MET A 148 3.79 5.44 17.27
N VAL A 149 4.97 4.87 17.13
CA VAL A 149 5.59 4.01 18.13
C VAL A 149 6.49 4.84 19.04
N LYS A 150 6.71 4.36 20.26
CA LYS A 150 7.60 5.06 21.21
C LYS A 150 9.03 5.15 20.63
N GLY A 151 9.63 6.34 20.66
CA GLY A 151 10.99 6.60 20.15
C GLY A 151 11.07 7.25 18.76
N VAL A 152 9.95 7.40 18.04
CA VAL A 152 9.88 8.06 16.71
C VAL A 152 9.05 9.35 16.72
N GLU A 153 8.80 9.93 17.90
CA GLU A 153 7.89 11.07 18.06
C GLU A 153 8.33 12.28 17.22
N ASP A 154 9.64 12.48 17.04
CA ASP A 154 10.20 13.61 16.29
C ASP A 154 10.27 13.38 14.76
N GLN A 155 9.83 12.22 14.26
CA GLN A 155 9.97 11.83 12.84
C GLN A 155 8.74 12.13 11.98
N GLY A 156 7.70 12.73 12.55
CA GLY A 156 6.45 13.03 11.86
C GLY A 156 5.58 11.78 11.63
N ASP A 157 4.58 11.92 10.76
CA ASP A 157 3.60 10.86 10.47
C ASP A 157 4.29 9.62 9.90
N GLN A 158 4.00 8.47 10.50
CA GLN A 158 4.48 7.18 10.02
C GLN A 158 3.55 6.72 8.90
N MET A 159 4.06 6.61 7.68
CA MET A 159 3.25 6.20 6.53
C MET A 159 3.92 5.14 5.66
N THR A 160 3.09 4.47 4.88
CA THR A 160 3.51 3.57 3.80
C THR A 160 2.55 3.67 2.63
N GLU A 161 3.11 3.71 1.43
CA GLU A 161 2.36 3.56 0.19
C GLU A 161 2.41 2.12 -0.32
N TYR A 162 1.26 1.58 -0.67
CA TYR A 162 1.09 0.28 -1.29
C TYR A 162 0.36 0.39 -2.61
N LEU A 163 0.62 -0.56 -3.51
CA LEU A 163 -0.06 -0.66 -4.78
C LEU A 163 -0.40 -2.11 -5.10
N TYR A 164 -1.66 -2.37 -5.39
CA TYR A 164 -2.16 -3.69 -5.77
C TYR A 164 -2.73 -3.66 -7.18
N ARG A 165 -2.72 -4.81 -7.84
CA ARG A 165 -3.35 -4.97 -9.16
C ARG A 165 -4.60 -5.82 -9.02
N VAL A 166 -5.68 -5.33 -9.61
CA VAL A 166 -6.98 -6.00 -9.58
C VAL A 166 -7.53 -6.08 -11.00
N ARG A 167 -8.06 -7.23 -11.39
CA ARG A 167 -8.82 -7.41 -12.63
C ARG A 167 -10.28 -7.67 -12.28
N VAL A 168 -11.15 -6.76 -12.69
CA VAL A 168 -12.60 -6.84 -12.48
C VAL A 168 -13.24 -7.50 -13.69
N GLN A 169 -14.06 -8.52 -13.45
CA GLN A 169 -14.78 -9.32 -14.45
C GLN A 169 -16.30 -9.15 -14.33
#